data_AF-A0A2S7ERH1-F1
#
_entry.id   AF-A0A2S7ERH1-F1
#
_cell.length_a   1.000
_cell.length_b   1.000
_cell.length_c   1.000
_cell.angle_alpha   90.00
_cell.angle_beta   90.00
_cell.angle_gamma   90.00
#
_symmetry.space_group_name_H-M   'P 1'
#
loop_
_entity.id
_entity.type
_entity.pdbx_description
1 polymer ?
#
loop_
_entity_poly.entity_id
_entity_poly.type
_entity_poly.pdbx_seq_one_letter_code
_entity_poly.pdbx_strand_id
1 'polypeptide(L)'
;MPAAGRRLLRYRMRVQALARQPDPPPLCSEAALPRRAWAGAELARRQDVVIAALGLDALPAACFEDADSDLALLEPAPLRRLLLTRALYSRLDALRHCVERAPRQWFAERLGPPLWQWLRDCTVEPTRLPLLARDAGEHAWHLDGWCRLVADGVWPWPGLARMAAASAGLDPGGAALAADGCSRDFIAQWRELAQETTVWENAA
;
A
#
# COMPACT_ATOMS: atom_id res chain seq x y z
N MET A 1 -23.47 -6.25 -9.02
CA MET A 1 -23.01 -4.85 -8.88
C MET A 1 -21.83 -4.61 -9.83
N PRO A 2 -21.85 -3.54 -10.66
CA PRO A 2 -20.74 -3.19 -11.55
C PRO A 2 -19.41 -2.99 -10.78
N ALA A 3 -18.27 -3.19 -11.45
CA ALA A 3 -16.95 -3.06 -10.83
C ALA A 3 -16.73 -1.67 -10.21
N ALA A 4 -17.12 -0.61 -10.92
CA ALA A 4 -17.05 0.77 -10.42
C ALA A 4 -17.90 0.99 -9.14
N GLY A 5 -19.09 0.39 -9.07
CA GLY A 5 -19.93 0.45 -7.88
C GLY A 5 -19.28 -0.21 -6.65
N ARG A 6 -18.57 -1.34 -6.84
CA ARG A 6 -17.77 -1.97 -5.78
C ARG A 6 -16.62 -1.09 -5.31
N ARG A 7 -15.91 -0.41 -6.23
CA ARG A 7 -14.80 0.48 -5.89
C ARG A 7 -15.27 1.70 -5.12
N LEU A 8 -16.37 2.32 -5.55
CA LEU A 8 -16.96 3.44 -4.83
C LEU A 8 -17.38 3.05 -3.40
N LEU A 9 -17.94 1.86 -3.22
CA LEU A 9 -18.29 1.35 -1.89
C LEU A 9 -17.04 1.15 -1.03
N ARG A 10 -16.00 0.48 -1.56
CA ARG A 10 -14.73 0.29 -0.86
C ARG A 10 -14.07 1.62 -0.49
N TYR A 11 -14.09 2.60 -1.39
CA TYR A 11 -13.63 3.96 -1.13
C TYR A 11 -14.31 4.57 0.09
N ARG A 12 -15.65 4.57 0.11
CA ARG A 12 -16.41 5.09 1.26
C ARG A 12 -16.06 4.36 2.55
N MET A 13 -15.90 3.03 2.49
CA MET A 13 -15.48 2.22 3.63
C MET A 13 -14.07 2.59 4.11
N ARG A 14 -13.12 2.84 3.21
CA ARG A 14 -11.75 3.25 3.58
C ARG A 14 -11.72 4.63 4.24
N VAL A 15 -12.41 5.61 3.67
CA VAL A 15 -12.56 6.94 4.29
C VAL A 15 -13.17 6.82 5.69
N GLN A 16 -14.23 6.02 5.83
CA GLN A 16 -14.86 5.79 7.13
C GLN A 16 -13.93 5.07 8.11
N ALA A 17 -13.16 4.08 7.66
CA ALA A 17 -12.22 3.35 8.50
C ALA A 17 -11.10 4.27 9.02
N LEU A 18 -10.54 5.12 8.16
CA LEU A 18 -9.57 6.14 8.54
C LEU A 18 -10.15 7.13 9.55
N ALA A 19 -11.37 7.61 9.33
CA ALA A 19 -12.05 8.54 10.23
C ALA A 19 -12.38 7.94 11.61
N ARG A 20 -12.51 6.61 11.70
CA ARG A 20 -12.76 5.88 12.97
C ARG A 20 -11.49 5.62 13.78
N GLN A 21 -10.30 5.89 13.24
CA GLN A 21 -9.06 5.68 13.97
C GLN A 21 -9.00 6.57 15.23
N PRO A 22 -8.40 6.08 16.33
CA PRO A 22 -8.29 6.84 17.58
C PRO A 22 -7.44 8.10 17.40
N ASP A 23 -6.40 8.00 16.59
CA ASP A 23 -5.53 9.10 16.17
C ASP A 23 -5.82 9.50 14.72
N PRO A 24 -5.61 10.77 14.34
CA PRO A 24 -5.69 11.18 12.95
C PRO A 24 -4.63 10.44 12.12
N PRO A 25 -4.93 10.03 10.88
CA PRO A 25 -3.94 9.47 9.99
C PRO A 25 -2.74 10.43 9.85
N PRO A 26 -1.49 9.92 9.67
CA PRO A 26 -0.30 10.77 9.63
C PRO A 26 -0.40 11.92 8.60
N LEU A 27 -0.95 11.62 7.42
CA LEU A 27 -1.21 12.58 6.34
C LEU A 27 -2.28 13.64 6.64
N CYS A 28 -3.03 13.49 7.74
CA CYS A 28 -4.06 14.44 8.17
C CYS A 28 -3.55 15.37 9.28
N SER A 29 -2.26 15.34 9.62
CA SER A 29 -1.75 15.98 10.83
C SER A 29 -1.47 17.50 10.71
N GLU A 30 -1.73 18.15 11.86
CA GLU A 30 -1.54 19.54 12.27
C GLU A 30 -2.35 20.67 11.60
N ALA A 31 -2.57 20.66 10.28
CA ALA A 31 -3.22 21.82 9.63
C ALA A 31 -4.76 21.85 9.75
N ALA A 32 -5.42 20.69 9.81
CA ALA A 32 -6.89 20.61 9.66
C ALA A 32 -7.64 20.35 10.98
N LEU A 33 -7.06 19.57 11.91
CA LEU A 33 -7.68 19.26 13.19
C LEU A 33 -6.62 18.78 14.20
N PRO A 34 -6.39 19.50 15.32
CA PRO A 34 -5.48 19.04 16.37
C PRO A 34 -5.90 17.67 16.92
N ARG A 35 -4.95 16.82 17.35
CA ARG A 35 -5.26 15.47 17.90
C ARG A 35 -6.33 15.47 19.00
N ARG A 36 -6.32 16.49 19.88
CA ARG A 36 -7.33 16.65 20.94
C ARG A 36 -8.73 16.90 20.37
N ALA A 37 -8.82 17.68 19.30
CA ALA A 37 -10.08 17.92 18.60
C ALA A 37 -10.53 16.70 17.78
N TRP A 38 -9.59 15.88 17.28
CA TRP A 38 -9.89 14.61 16.60
C TRP A 38 -10.68 13.67 17.50
N ALA A 39 -10.17 13.39 18.70
CA ALA A 39 -10.80 12.46 19.64
C ALA A 39 -12.24 12.86 20.00
N GLY A 40 -12.55 14.15 20.06
CA GLY A 40 -13.89 14.67 20.37
C GLY A 40 -14.79 14.95 19.16
N ALA A 41 -14.27 14.92 17.93
CA ALA A 41 -15.04 15.26 16.73
C ALA A 41 -16.01 14.15 16.34
N GLU A 42 -17.18 14.54 15.82
CA GLU A 42 -18.13 13.64 15.19
C GLU A 42 -17.54 12.92 13.97
N LEU A 43 -18.02 11.72 13.69
CA LEU A 43 -17.49 10.89 12.59
C LEU A 43 -17.59 11.59 11.23
N ALA A 44 -18.69 12.30 10.95
CA ALA A 44 -18.86 13.04 9.70
C ALA A 44 -17.76 14.10 9.52
N ARG A 45 -17.47 14.88 10.59
CA ARG A 45 -16.40 15.89 10.55
C ARG A 45 -15.03 15.26 10.33
N ARG A 46 -14.75 14.11 10.93
CA ARG A 46 -13.50 13.36 10.70
C ARG A 46 -13.39 12.88 9.26
N GLN A 47 -14.49 12.44 8.65
CA GLN A 47 -14.51 12.04 7.23
C GLN A 47 -14.21 13.23 6.31
N ASP A 48 -14.79 14.40 6.57
CA ASP A 48 -14.51 15.61 5.78
C ASP A 48 -13.03 16.00 5.85
N VAL A 49 -12.43 15.92 7.05
CA VAL A 49 -11.00 16.18 7.24
C VAL A 49 -10.15 15.18 6.45
N VAL A 50 -10.47 13.89 6.49
CA VAL A 50 -9.78 12.85 5.72
C VAL A 50 -9.90 13.12 4.22
N ILE A 51 -11.10 13.44 3.73
CA ILE A 51 -11.35 13.75 2.31
C ILE A 51 -10.51 14.95 1.88
N ALA A 52 -10.54 16.04 2.64
CA ALA A 52 -9.80 17.26 2.31
C ALA A 52 -8.28 17.06 2.38
N ALA A 53 -7.76 16.45 3.45
CA ALA A 53 -6.32 16.27 3.63
C ALA A 53 -5.70 15.37 2.56
N LEU A 54 -6.45 14.35 2.12
CA LEU A 54 -6.00 13.44 1.09
C LEU A 54 -6.29 13.96 -0.33
N GLY A 55 -7.02 15.07 -0.50
CA GLY A 55 -7.40 15.62 -1.81
C GLY A 55 -8.37 14.69 -2.57
N LEU A 56 -9.33 14.11 -1.86
CA LEU A 56 -10.30 13.15 -2.39
C LEU A 56 -11.60 13.81 -2.90
N ASP A 57 -11.78 15.08 -2.60
CA ASP A 57 -12.91 15.92 -3.02
C ASP A 57 -12.99 16.08 -4.55
N ALA A 58 -11.83 16.11 -5.21
CA ALA A 58 -11.73 16.28 -6.67
C ALA A 58 -11.62 14.96 -7.45
N LEU A 59 -11.89 13.80 -6.85
CA LEU A 59 -11.77 12.51 -7.55
C LEU A 59 -12.83 12.36 -8.66
N PRO A 60 -12.44 12.23 -9.93
CA PRO A 60 -13.40 12.03 -11.01
C PRO A 60 -13.97 10.61 -10.96
N ALA A 61 -15.21 10.43 -11.46
CA ALA A 61 -15.85 9.11 -11.49
C ALA A 61 -15.01 8.04 -12.23
N ALA A 62 -14.25 8.45 -13.25
CA ALA A 62 -13.32 7.60 -14.00
C ALA A 62 -12.27 6.91 -13.11
N CYS A 63 -11.94 7.46 -11.94
CA CYS A 63 -11.03 6.80 -11.00
C CYS A 63 -11.57 5.45 -10.53
N PHE A 64 -12.89 5.26 -10.47
CA PHE A 64 -13.50 4.00 -10.08
C PHE A 64 -13.67 3.03 -11.25
N GLU A 65 -13.35 3.44 -12.48
CA GLU A 65 -13.34 2.56 -13.65
C GLU A 65 -11.97 1.86 -13.79
N ASP A 66 -10.90 2.55 -13.39
CA ASP A 66 -9.53 2.03 -13.36
C ASP A 66 -9.37 0.84 -12.39
N ALA A 67 -8.73 -0.23 -12.88
CA ALA A 67 -8.45 -1.43 -12.09
C ALA A 67 -7.36 -1.19 -11.03
N ASP A 68 -6.43 -0.26 -11.24
CA ASP A 68 -5.34 -0.02 -10.30
C ASP A 68 -5.78 0.79 -9.07
N SER A 69 -6.93 1.47 -9.18
CA SER A 69 -7.62 2.05 -8.04
C SER A 69 -8.01 1.00 -6.99
N ASP A 70 -8.23 -0.27 -7.38
CA ASP A 70 -8.48 -1.34 -6.39
C ASP A 70 -7.31 -1.53 -5.43
N LEU A 71 -6.06 -1.29 -5.88
CA LEU A 71 -4.87 -1.44 -5.04
C LEU A 71 -4.81 -0.38 -3.93
N ALA A 72 -5.22 0.85 -4.24
CA ALA A 72 -5.32 1.93 -3.25
C ALA A 72 -6.45 1.72 -2.23
N LEU A 73 -7.40 0.83 -2.55
CA LEU A 73 -8.60 0.54 -1.78
C LEU A 73 -8.49 -0.74 -0.95
N LEU A 74 -7.32 -1.40 -0.96
CA LEU A 74 -7.05 -2.58 -0.15
C LEU A 74 -7.18 -2.28 1.35
N GLU A 75 -7.55 -3.31 2.11
CA GLU A 75 -7.45 -3.28 3.57
C GLU A 75 -5.98 -3.10 4.02
N PRO A 76 -5.72 -2.58 5.23
CA PRO A 76 -4.37 -2.26 5.69
C PRO A 76 -3.37 -3.43 5.60
N ALA A 77 -3.77 -4.65 5.97
CA ALA A 77 -2.88 -5.80 5.96
C ALA A 77 -2.48 -6.26 4.54
N PRO A 78 -3.43 -6.53 3.61
CA PRO A 78 -3.11 -6.78 2.21
C PRO A 78 -2.31 -5.65 1.55
N LEU A 79 -2.63 -4.40 1.88
CA LEU A 79 -1.90 -3.25 1.36
C LEU A 79 -0.44 -3.24 1.82
N ARG A 80 -0.19 -3.40 3.13
CA ARG A 80 1.17 -3.52 3.68
C ARG A 80 1.94 -4.67 3.04
N ARG A 81 1.28 -5.82 2.85
CA ARG A 81 1.86 -6.97 2.15
C ARG A 81 2.24 -6.62 0.72
N LEU A 82 1.35 -5.98 -0.06
CA LEU A 82 1.66 -5.49 -1.41
C LEU A 82 2.89 -4.57 -1.42
N LEU A 83 2.94 -3.59 -0.52
CA LEU A 83 4.03 -2.62 -0.44
C LEU A 83 5.37 -3.29 -0.07
N LEU A 84 5.38 -4.16 0.94
CA LEU A 84 6.58 -4.93 1.30
C LEU A 84 7.07 -5.79 0.13
N THR A 85 6.13 -6.48 -0.53
CA THR A 85 6.45 -7.32 -1.70
C THR A 85 7.05 -6.49 -2.82
N ARG A 86 6.49 -5.30 -3.10
CA ARG A 86 7.00 -4.38 -4.12
C ARG A 86 8.42 -3.91 -3.79
N ALA A 87 8.71 -3.58 -2.54
CA ALA A 87 10.03 -3.15 -2.10
C ALA A 87 11.09 -4.26 -2.26
N LEU A 88 10.71 -5.51 -1.98
CA LEU A 88 11.57 -6.68 -2.16
C LEU A 88 11.74 -7.07 -3.63
N TYR A 89 10.72 -6.87 -4.46
CA TYR A 89 10.76 -7.12 -5.88
C TYR A 89 11.82 -6.26 -6.60
N SER A 90 12.08 -5.04 -6.14
CA SER A 90 13.20 -4.24 -6.66
C SER A 90 14.58 -4.69 -6.14
N ARG A 91 14.63 -5.70 -5.28
CA ARG A 91 15.84 -6.17 -4.58
C ARG A 91 16.00 -7.68 -4.68
N LEU A 92 15.49 -8.28 -5.77
CA LEU A 92 15.53 -9.73 -5.97
C LEU A 92 16.96 -10.28 -5.88
N ASP A 93 17.95 -9.58 -6.44
CA ASP A 93 19.35 -10.01 -6.36
C ASP A 93 19.86 -10.03 -4.90
N ALA A 94 19.64 -8.96 -4.15
CA ALA A 94 20.05 -8.89 -2.75
C ALA A 94 19.27 -9.91 -1.88
N LEU A 95 18.02 -10.20 -2.23
CA LEU A 95 17.22 -11.22 -1.57
C LEU A 95 17.75 -12.63 -1.81
N ARG A 96 18.13 -12.96 -3.06
CA ARG A 96 18.73 -14.27 -3.43
C ARG A 96 20.06 -14.51 -2.72
N HIS A 97 20.85 -13.46 -2.56
CA HIS A 97 22.16 -13.52 -1.88
C HIS A 97 22.08 -13.31 -0.36
N CYS A 98 20.87 -13.09 0.19
CA CYS A 98 20.70 -12.95 1.63
C CYS A 98 20.92 -14.31 2.32
N VAL A 99 22.05 -14.44 3.03
CA VAL A 99 22.38 -15.63 3.82
C VAL A 99 21.86 -15.55 5.25
N GLU A 100 21.49 -14.36 5.70
CA GLU A 100 21.01 -14.12 7.07
C GLU A 100 19.62 -14.72 7.30
N ARG A 101 19.50 -15.57 8.31
CA ARG A 101 18.24 -16.26 8.64
C ARG A 101 17.16 -15.30 9.13
N ALA A 102 17.52 -14.35 10.00
CA ALA A 102 16.53 -13.50 10.68
C ALA A 102 15.76 -12.60 9.70
N PRO A 103 16.40 -11.85 8.77
CA PRO A 103 15.68 -11.08 7.76
C PRO A 103 14.78 -11.97 6.87
N ARG A 104 15.29 -13.13 6.44
CA ARG A 104 14.52 -14.07 5.60
C ARG A 104 13.27 -14.59 6.29
N GLN A 105 13.39 -14.97 7.56
CA GLN A 105 12.26 -15.41 8.36
C GLN A 105 11.24 -14.27 8.54
N TRP A 106 11.72 -13.06 8.83
CA TRP A 106 10.87 -11.88 8.97
C TRP A 106 10.07 -11.57 7.69
N PHE A 107 10.70 -11.68 6.51
CA PHE A 107 10.02 -11.51 5.23
C PHE A 107 8.99 -12.63 4.98
N ALA A 108 9.38 -13.89 5.19
CA ALA A 108 8.52 -15.04 4.95
C ALA A 108 7.24 -15.00 5.81
N GLU A 109 7.35 -14.63 7.09
CA GLU A 109 6.21 -14.52 8.02
C GLU A 109 5.19 -13.46 7.57
N ARG A 110 5.65 -12.34 7.00
CA ARG A 110 4.78 -11.22 6.58
C ARG A 110 4.16 -11.42 5.21
N LEU A 111 4.90 -12.02 4.29
CA LEU A 111 4.44 -12.28 2.93
C LEU A 111 3.55 -13.53 2.85
N GLY A 112 3.81 -14.51 3.72
CA GLY A 112 3.24 -15.85 3.60
C GLY A 112 3.91 -16.68 2.52
N PRO A 113 3.65 -18.01 2.50
CA PRO A 113 4.38 -18.94 1.62
C PRO A 113 4.29 -18.63 0.11
N PRO A 114 3.13 -18.31 -0.48
CA PRO A 114 3.03 -18.14 -1.94
C PRO A 114 3.86 -16.97 -2.46
N LEU A 115 3.73 -15.80 -1.82
CA LEU A 115 4.45 -14.59 -2.22
C LEU A 115 5.94 -14.69 -1.91
N TRP A 116 6.30 -15.35 -0.79
CA TRP A 116 7.71 -15.57 -0.46
C TRP A 116 8.40 -16.50 -1.45
N GLN A 117 7.74 -17.58 -1.86
CA GLN A 117 8.26 -18.50 -2.86
C GLN A 117 8.40 -17.81 -4.21
N TRP A 118 7.35 -17.12 -4.66
CA TRP A 118 7.38 -16.37 -5.91
C TRP A 118 8.54 -15.37 -5.98
N LEU A 119 8.77 -14.56 -4.94
CA LEU A 119 9.89 -13.62 -4.93
C LEU A 119 11.26 -14.30 -5.04
N ARG A 120 11.41 -15.53 -4.52
CA ARG A 120 12.68 -16.25 -4.61
C ARG A 120 12.91 -16.86 -5.99
N ASP A 121 11.82 -17.29 -6.63
CA ASP A 121 11.85 -17.99 -7.92
C ASP A 121 11.68 -17.02 -9.10
N CYS A 122 11.28 -15.77 -8.84
CA CYS A 122 11.12 -14.73 -9.86
C CYS A 122 12.46 -14.52 -10.58
N THR A 123 12.48 -14.63 -11.91
CA THR A 123 13.67 -14.54 -12.76
C THR A 123 13.83 -13.18 -13.46
N VAL A 124 12.96 -12.22 -13.15
CA VAL A 124 13.03 -10.87 -13.73
C VAL A 124 14.40 -10.26 -13.47
N GLU A 125 14.92 -9.54 -14.48
CA GLU A 125 16.23 -8.90 -14.45
C GLU A 125 16.32 -8.00 -13.21
N PRO A 126 17.18 -8.32 -12.24
CA PRO A 126 17.12 -7.66 -10.96
C PRO A 126 17.73 -6.27 -11.05
N THR A 127 17.03 -5.26 -10.53
CA THR A 127 17.67 -4.02 -10.13
C THR A 127 18.70 -4.32 -9.04
N ARG A 128 19.93 -3.82 -9.22
CA ARG A 128 21.06 -3.99 -8.27
C ARG A 128 20.91 -3.08 -7.06
N LEU A 129 19.79 -3.21 -6.34
CA LEU A 129 19.50 -2.45 -5.15
C LEU A 129 19.81 -3.30 -3.91
N PRO A 130 20.56 -2.77 -2.94
CA PRO A 130 20.81 -3.49 -1.69
C PRO A 130 19.50 -3.60 -0.89
N LEU A 131 19.45 -4.59 0.01
CA LEU A 131 18.45 -4.60 1.09
C LEU A 131 18.55 -3.29 1.88
N LEU A 132 17.42 -2.84 2.43
CA LEU A 132 17.46 -1.72 3.36
C LEU A 132 18.36 -2.06 4.56
N ALA A 133 18.83 -1.02 5.25
CA ALA A 133 19.66 -1.17 6.44
C ALA A 133 19.04 -2.16 7.44
N ARG A 134 19.88 -2.86 8.19
CA ARG A 134 19.44 -3.94 9.09
C ARG A 134 18.45 -3.47 10.17
N ASP A 135 18.57 -2.21 10.57
CA ASP A 135 17.70 -1.52 11.52
C ASP A 135 16.50 -0.82 10.86
N ALA A 136 16.35 -0.92 9.54
CA ALA A 136 15.19 -0.41 8.83
C ALA A 136 13.92 -1.12 9.33
N GLY A 137 13.10 -0.37 10.06
CA GLY A 137 11.82 -0.86 10.55
C GLY A 137 10.84 -1.16 9.42
N GLU A 138 9.75 -1.85 9.76
CA GLU A 138 8.67 -2.22 8.84
C GLU A 138 8.13 -1.04 8.03
N HIS A 139 8.06 0.15 8.65
CA HIS A 139 7.63 1.38 8.01
C HIS A 139 8.49 1.75 6.78
N ALA A 140 9.82 1.60 6.86
CA ALA A 140 10.72 1.96 5.77
C ALA A 140 10.52 1.07 4.54
N TRP A 141 10.26 -0.22 4.76
CA TRP A 141 9.95 -1.16 3.68
C TRP A 141 8.64 -0.84 2.97
N HIS A 142 7.60 -0.54 3.74
CA HIS A 142 6.30 -0.14 3.17
C HIS A 142 6.39 1.20 2.44
N LEU A 143 7.12 2.16 2.99
CA LEU A 143 7.34 3.46 2.37
C LEU A 143 8.11 3.33 1.04
N ASP A 144 9.18 2.52 0.99
CA ASP A 144 9.92 2.26 -0.26
C ASP A 144 9.00 1.64 -1.32
N GLY A 145 8.21 0.62 -0.94
CA GLY A 145 7.25 -0.01 -1.84
C GLY A 145 6.23 0.99 -2.37
N TRP A 146 5.70 1.86 -1.51
CA TRP A 146 4.75 2.90 -1.91
C TRP A 146 5.38 3.90 -2.88
N CYS A 147 6.60 4.38 -2.58
CA CYS A 147 7.33 5.33 -3.43
C CYS A 147 7.55 4.77 -4.83
N ARG A 148 7.84 3.48 -4.95
CA ARG A 148 8.02 2.81 -6.26
C ARG A 148 6.73 2.72 -7.06
N LEU A 149 5.63 2.33 -6.44
CA LEU A 149 4.32 2.29 -7.12
C LEU A 149 3.92 3.70 -7.61
N VAL A 150 4.18 4.73 -6.81
CA VAL A 150 3.93 6.12 -7.18
C VAL A 150 4.84 6.57 -8.33
N ALA A 151 6.15 6.28 -8.24
CA ALA A 151 7.12 6.64 -9.27
C ALA A 151 6.79 6.02 -10.63
N ASP A 152 6.32 4.76 -10.64
CA ASP A 152 5.90 4.06 -11.86
C ASP A 152 4.48 4.43 -12.33
N GLY A 153 3.82 5.39 -11.67
CA GLY A 153 2.50 5.89 -12.09
C GLY A 153 1.37 4.86 -11.93
N VAL A 154 1.48 3.93 -10.97
CA VAL A 154 0.44 2.93 -10.69
C VAL A 154 -0.88 3.60 -10.30
N TRP A 155 -0.80 4.70 -9.55
CA TRP A 155 -1.96 5.48 -9.17
C TRP A 155 -1.96 6.81 -9.92
N PRO A 156 -2.75 6.94 -10.99
CA PRO A 156 -2.83 8.19 -11.75
C PRO A 156 -3.49 9.31 -10.95
N TRP A 157 -4.22 8.96 -9.88
CA TRP A 157 -4.92 9.90 -9.00
C TRP A 157 -4.14 10.09 -7.68
N PRO A 158 -3.52 11.25 -7.44
CA PRO A 158 -2.70 11.48 -6.25
C PRO A 158 -3.44 11.25 -4.93
N GLY A 159 -4.74 11.57 -4.87
CA GLY A 159 -5.55 11.32 -3.68
C GLY A 159 -5.69 9.84 -3.35
N LEU A 160 -5.80 8.96 -4.34
CA LEU A 160 -5.83 7.51 -4.12
C LEU A 160 -4.48 6.99 -3.62
N ALA A 161 -3.36 7.50 -4.16
CA ALA A 161 -2.02 7.18 -3.65
C ALA A 161 -1.86 7.59 -2.17
N ARG A 162 -2.32 8.79 -1.80
CA ARG A 162 -2.32 9.28 -0.41
C ARG A 162 -3.24 8.46 0.49
N MET A 163 -4.41 8.06 0.01
CA MET A 163 -5.31 7.16 0.74
C MET A 163 -4.68 5.79 0.98
N ALA A 164 -3.93 5.25 0.03
CA ALA A 164 -3.16 4.02 0.21
C ALA A 164 -2.10 4.20 1.30
N ALA A 165 -1.31 5.28 1.25
CA ALA A 165 -0.34 5.60 2.29
C ALA A 165 -0.98 5.72 3.68
N ALA A 166 -2.06 6.51 3.81
CA ALA A 166 -2.79 6.66 5.06
C ALA A 166 -3.33 5.32 5.59
N SER A 167 -3.89 4.49 4.71
CA SER A 167 -4.43 3.17 5.06
C SER A 167 -3.35 2.19 5.50
N ALA A 168 -2.13 2.30 4.97
CA ALA A 168 -0.97 1.55 5.41
C ALA A 168 -0.36 2.12 6.72
N GLY A 169 -0.76 3.32 7.15
CA GLY A 169 -0.19 4.03 8.30
C GLY A 169 1.15 4.70 7.97
N LEU A 170 1.32 5.13 6.72
CA LEU A 170 2.53 5.77 6.22
C LEU A 170 2.38 7.29 6.23
N ASP A 171 3.50 7.97 6.48
CA ASP A 171 3.69 9.37 6.16
C ASP A 171 4.75 9.47 5.06
N PRO A 172 4.34 9.66 3.79
CA PRO A 172 5.28 9.74 2.70
C PRO A 172 6.14 11.01 2.72
N GLY A 173 5.74 12.06 3.45
CA GLY A 173 6.46 13.34 3.47
C GLY A 173 6.85 13.81 2.06
N GLY A 174 8.14 14.13 1.87
CA GLY A 174 8.74 14.46 0.56
C GLY A 174 9.49 13.30 -0.10
N ALA A 175 9.27 12.04 0.32
CA ALA A 175 9.99 10.90 -0.22
C ALA A 175 9.65 10.68 -1.71
N ALA A 176 10.68 10.65 -2.54
CA ALA A 176 10.56 10.41 -3.98
C ALA A 176 11.66 9.46 -4.44
N LEU A 177 11.32 8.58 -5.39
CA LEU A 177 12.23 7.67 -6.05
C LEU A 177 12.10 7.84 -7.57
N ALA A 178 13.14 7.46 -8.31
CA ALA A 178 13.04 7.33 -9.75
C ALA A 178 12.21 6.10 -10.11
N ALA A 179 11.45 6.19 -11.20
CA ALA A 179 10.71 5.07 -11.76
C ALA A 179 11.67 3.97 -12.20
N ASP A 180 11.35 2.72 -11.88
CA ASP A 180 12.08 1.54 -12.39
C ASP A 180 11.28 0.80 -13.47
N GLY A 181 10.01 1.18 -13.70
CA GLY A 181 9.15 0.64 -14.74
C GLY A 181 8.60 -0.76 -14.45
N CYS A 182 8.96 -1.36 -13.31
CA CYS A 182 8.66 -2.76 -13.01
C CYS A 182 7.30 -2.97 -12.33
N SER A 183 6.62 -1.90 -11.88
CA SER A 183 5.38 -2.07 -11.09
C SER A 183 4.24 -2.73 -11.87
N ARG A 184 4.15 -2.58 -13.19
CA ARG A 184 3.07 -3.18 -14.00
C ARG A 184 3.15 -4.71 -14.01
N ASP A 185 4.32 -5.26 -14.32
CA ASP A 185 4.56 -6.70 -14.33
C ASP A 185 4.44 -7.30 -12.92
N PHE A 186 4.95 -6.58 -11.92
CA PHE A 186 4.79 -6.92 -10.52
C PHE A 186 3.32 -7.03 -10.11
N ILE A 187 2.48 -6.04 -10.45
CA ILE A 187 1.05 -6.02 -10.09
C ILE A 187 0.30 -7.16 -10.75
N ALA A 188 0.59 -7.47 -12.01
CA ALA A 188 -0.04 -8.58 -12.73
C ALA A 188 0.18 -9.91 -11.98
N GLN A 189 1.44 -10.22 -11.66
CA GLN A 189 1.81 -11.44 -10.93
C GLN A 189 1.28 -11.44 -9.49
N TRP A 190 1.34 -10.31 -8.79
CA TRP A 190 0.82 -10.20 -7.43
C TRP A 190 -0.68 -10.47 -7.36
N ARG A 191 -1.45 -9.99 -8.34
CA ARG A 191 -2.91 -10.19 -8.39
C ARG A 191 -3.28 -11.66 -8.54
N GLU A 192 -2.52 -12.44 -9.32
CA GLU A 192 -2.73 -13.88 -9.47
C GLU A 192 -2.53 -14.60 -8.12
N LEU A 193 -1.42 -14.33 -7.44
CA LEU A 193 -1.06 -14.96 -6.16
C LEU A 193 -1.98 -14.54 -4.99
N ALA A 194 -2.43 -13.28 -4.99
CA ALA A 194 -3.34 -12.76 -3.97
C ALA A 194 -4.76 -13.36 -4.09
N GLN A 195 -5.21 -13.66 -5.31
CA GLN A 195 -6.50 -14.33 -5.54
C GLN A 195 -6.48 -15.77 -5.03
N GLU A 196 -5.39 -16.51 -5.24
CA GLU A 196 -5.23 -17.87 -4.72
C GLU A 196 -5.31 -17.91 -3.19
N THR A 197 -4.68 -16.95 -2.50
CA THR A 197 -4.69 -16.87 -1.04
C THR A 197 -6.12 -16.67 -0.48
N THR A 198 -6.98 -15.93 -1.21
CA THR A 198 -8.36 -15.65 -0.78
C THR A 198 -9.29 -16.85 -0.98
N VAL A 199 -9.00 -17.76 -1.91
CA VAL A 199 -9.80 -18.97 -2.15
C VAL A 199 -9.56 -20.00 -1.05
N TRP A 200 -8.32 -20.15 -0.58
CA TRP A 200 -7.98 -21.10 0.48
C TRP A 200 -8.46 -20.66 1.87
N GLU A 201 -8.45 -19.35 2.17
CA GLU A 201 -8.95 -18.83 3.46
C GLU A 201 -10.48 -18.94 3.63
N ASN A 202 -11.24 -19.08 2.53
CA ASN A 202 -12.70 -19.28 2.58
C ASN A 202 -13.13 -20.76 2.54
N ALA A 203 -12.17 -21.70 2.46
CA ALA A 203 -12.40 -23.14 2.43
C ALA A 203 -12.00 -23.85 3.74
N ALA A 204 -11.58 -23.08 4.76
CA ALA A 204 -11.22 -23.54 6.10
C ALA A 204 -12.20 -22.97 7.15
#